data_AF-A0A4Q6G8K9-F1
#
_entry.id   AF-A0A4Q6G8K9-F1
#
_cell.length_a   1.000
_cell.length_b   1.000
_cell.length_c   1.000
_cell.angle_alpha   90.00
_cell.angle_beta   90.00
_cell.angle_gamma   90.00
#
_symmetry.space_group_name_H-M   'P 1'
#
loop_
_entity.id
_entity.type
_entity.pdbx_description
1 polymer ?
#
loop_
_entity_poly.entity_id
_entity_poly.type
_entity_poly.pdbx_seq_one_letter_code
_entity_poly.pdbx_strand_id
1 'polypeptide(L)'
;VRATSATSGRIAASNAELAEHTAAQAESINATVRSMAELTSTVRENADRAGAANELAGSASAIASEGGAVVALAVAKMAAIDASSRKISDIIAVIDGIAFQTNILALNAAVEAARAGEQGRGFAVVASEVRNLAQRSATAAREIKALIGESVAEVESGSRLVRQAGATMAEVVESVRQVSELIAGISSASRDQAAGIAAIGGAIGAMDASTRENARLVDQAASSAEALEGQARELAEVVGVFRLGQPGARSGAGGRLML
;
A
#
# COMPACT_ATOMS: atom_id res chain seq x y z
N VAL A 1 -37.08 22.71 59.77
CA VAL A 1 -36.32 23.95 59.52
C VAL A 1 -34.80 23.71 59.44
N ARG A 2 -34.07 23.43 60.54
CA ARG A 2 -32.61 23.17 60.47
C ARG A 2 -32.23 22.01 59.53
N ALA A 3 -32.98 20.90 59.57
CA ALA A 3 -32.75 19.77 58.67
C ALA A 3 -33.00 20.13 57.19
N THR A 4 -34.00 20.97 56.91
CA THR A 4 -34.35 21.43 55.56
C THR A 4 -33.24 22.31 54.97
N SER A 5 -32.77 23.29 55.75
CA SER A 5 -31.63 24.15 55.35
C SER A 5 -30.34 23.35 55.14
N ALA A 6 -30.04 22.38 56.02
CA ALA A 6 -28.89 21.49 55.84
C ALA A 6 -29.02 20.60 54.58
N THR A 7 -30.22 20.17 54.24
CA THR A 7 -30.48 19.37 53.03
C THR A 7 -30.35 20.22 51.77
N SER A 8 -30.89 21.45 51.75
CA SER A 8 -30.71 22.39 50.63
C SER A 8 -29.23 22.73 50.39
N GLY A 9 -28.45 22.96 51.45
CA GLY A 9 -27.00 23.20 51.32
C GLY A 9 -26.25 22.00 50.73
N ARG A 10 -26.64 20.77 51.10
CA ARG A 10 -26.12 19.54 50.46
C ARG A 10 -26.50 19.42 48.98
N ILE A 11 -27.72 19.79 48.61
CA ILE A 11 -28.16 19.80 47.21
C ILE A 11 -27.36 20.82 46.41
N ALA A 12 -27.17 22.04 46.93
CA ALA A 12 -26.37 23.06 46.27
C ALA A 12 -24.92 22.61 46.05
N ALA A 13 -24.28 21.99 47.05
CA ALA A 13 -22.94 21.43 46.92
C ALA A 13 -22.87 20.31 45.86
N SER A 14 -23.84 19.38 45.88
CA SER A 14 -23.93 18.30 44.88
C SER A 14 -24.17 18.83 43.46
N ASN A 15 -24.92 19.91 43.32
CA ASN A 15 -25.14 20.56 42.03
C ASN A 15 -23.89 21.26 41.51
N ALA A 16 -23.10 21.89 42.39
CA ALA A 16 -21.84 22.50 41.99
C ALA A 16 -20.85 21.45 41.45
N GLU A 17 -20.78 20.29 42.11
CA GLU A 17 -19.99 19.14 41.64
C GLU A 17 -20.51 18.60 40.29
N LEU A 18 -21.84 18.47 40.13
CA LEU A 18 -22.43 18.05 38.87
C LEU A 18 -22.19 19.08 37.73
N ALA A 19 -22.19 20.38 38.05
CA ALA A 19 -21.86 21.45 37.11
C ALA A 19 -20.41 21.31 36.61
N GLU A 20 -19.47 21.08 37.52
CA GLU A 20 -18.05 20.87 37.21
C GLU A 20 -17.85 19.65 36.32
N HIS A 21 -18.48 18.52 36.66
CA HIS A 21 -18.46 17.31 35.83
C HIS A 21 -19.08 17.54 34.44
N THR A 22 -20.19 18.27 34.36
CA THR A 22 -20.87 18.59 33.10
C THR A 22 -19.99 19.47 32.20
N ALA A 23 -19.29 20.44 32.78
CA ALA A 23 -18.34 21.29 32.05
C ALA A 23 -17.14 20.50 31.53
N ALA A 24 -16.53 19.65 32.36
CA ALA A 24 -15.42 18.79 31.97
C ALA A 24 -15.83 17.78 30.88
N GLN A 25 -17.05 17.25 30.95
CA GLN A 25 -17.62 16.39 29.93
C GLN A 25 -17.80 17.12 28.60
N ALA A 26 -18.31 18.37 28.62
CA ALA A 26 -18.45 19.18 27.42
C ALA A 26 -17.08 19.49 26.76
N GLU A 27 -16.04 19.74 27.56
CA GLU A 27 -14.68 19.91 27.05
C GLU A 27 -14.15 18.62 26.39
N SER A 28 -14.36 17.47 27.03
CA SER A 28 -13.97 16.16 26.50
C SER A 28 -14.68 15.83 25.19
N ILE A 29 -15.98 16.16 25.10
CA ILE A 29 -16.77 16.02 23.87
C ILE A 29 -16.18 16.89 22.76
N ASN A 30 -15.89 18.17 23.03
CA ASN A 30 -15.30 19.07 22.04
C ASN A 30 -13.92 18.57 21.55
N ALA A 31 -13.06 18.11 22.47
CA ALA A 31 -11.77 17.53 22.10
C ALA A 31 -11.95 16.30 21.19
N THR A 32 -12.88 15.42 21.53
CA THR A 32 -13.20 14.21 20.74
C THR A 32 -13.73 14.58 19.35
N VAL A 33 -14.60 15.59 19.22
CA VAL A 33 -15.11 16.07 17.94
C VAL A 33 -13.98 16.58 17.04
N ARG A 34 -13.01 17.32 17.58
CA ARG A 34 -11.85 17.78 16.80
C ARG A 34 -11.01 16.60 16.32
N SER A 35 -10.71 15.64 17.19
CA SER A 35 -9.96 14.44 16.80
C SER A 35 -10.73 13.60 15.76
N MET A 36 -12.05 13.54 15.85
CA MET A 36 -12.90 12.88 14.84
C MET A 36 -12.84 13.60 13.48
N ALA A 37 -12.80 14.95 13.47
CA ALA A 37 -12.66 15.72 12.23
C ALA A 37 -11.30 15.46 11.56
N GLU A 38 -10.21 15.43 12.33
CA GLU A 38 -8.87 15.09 11.83
C GLU A 38 -8.83 13.65 11.29
N LEU A 39 -9.41 12.69 12.03
CA LEU A 39 -9.52 11.29 11.58
C LEU A 39 -10.34 11.17 10.29
N THR A 40 -11.46 11.88 10.18
CA THR A 40 -12.29 11.90 8.97
C THR A 40 -11.49 12.43 7.77
N SER A 41 -10.73 13.51 7.98
CA SER A 41 -9.85 14.07 6.95
C SER A 41 -8.81 13.05 6.49
N THR A 42 -8.16 12.37 7.45
CA THR A 42 -7.11 11.38 7.16
C THR A 42 -7.66 10.17 6.42
N VAL A 43 -8.84 9.68 6.81
CA VAL A 43 -9.50 8.56 6.14
C VAL A 43 -9.88 8.92 4.71
N ARG A 44 -10.36 10.15 4.47
CA ARG A 44 -10.66 10.63 3.11
C ARG A 44 -9.41 10.71 2.25
N GLU A 45 -8.34 11.29 2.79
CA GLU A 45 -7.05 11.38 2.09
C GLU A 45 -6.49 9.99 1.76
N ASN A 46 -6.63 9.01 2.66
CA ASN A 46 -6.24 7.63 2.39
C ASN A 46 -7.05 7.00 1.25
N ALA A 47 -8.36 7.25 1.19
CA ALA A 47 -9.20 6.77 0.08
C ALA A 47 -8.79 7.38 -1.26
N ASP A 48 -8.52 8.69 -1.29
CA ASP A 48 -8.07 9.40 -2.49
C ASP A 48 -6.68 8.92 -2.94
N ARG A 49 -5.75 8.74 -2.00
CA ARG A 49 -4.41 8.17 -2.27
C ARG A 49 -4.48 6.74 -2.78
N ALA A 50 -5.38 5.92 -2.24
CA ALA A 50 -5.62 4.57 -2.74
C ALA A 50 -6.14 4.61 -4.19
N GLY A 51 -7.06 5.54 -4.52
CA GLY A 51 -7.52 5.75 -5.89
C GLY A 51 -6.37 6.06 -6.85
N ALA A 52 -5.55 7.05 -6.53
CA ALA A 52 -4.40 7.43 -7.35
C ALA A 52 -3.36 6.30 -7.47
N ALA A 53 -3.09 5.55 -6.40
CA ALA A 53 -2.19 4.41 -6.42
C ALA A 53 -2.70 3.28 -7.34
N ASN A 54 -4.02 3.06 -7.38
CA ASN A 54 -4.62 2.06 -8.27
C ASN A 54 -4.45 2.44 -9.75
N GLU A 55 -4.63 3.72 -10.10
CA GLU A 55 -4.37 4.22 -11.46
C GLU A 55 -2.89 4.06 -11.85
N LEU A 56 -1.97 4.39 -10.95
CA LEU A 56 -0.54 4.23 -11.18
C LEU A 56 -0.15 2.75 -11.38
N ALA A 57 -0.70 1.86 -10.56
CA ALA A 57 -0.53 0.42 -10.71
C ALA A 57 -1.07 -0.07 -12.07
N GLY A 58 -2.24 0.40 -12.49
CA GLY A 58 -2.80 0.10 -13.81
C GLY A 58 -1.88 0.51 -14.96
N SER A 59 -1.32 1.73 -14.89
CA SER A 59 -0.34 2.22 -15.87
C SER A 59 0.94 1.38 -15.88
N ALA A 60 1.50 1.06 -14.71
CA ALA A 60 2.68 0.20 -14.60
C ALA A 60 2.45 -1.20 -15.18
N SER A 61 1.27 -1.79 -14.95
CA SER A 61 0.88 -3.08 -15.54
C SER A 61 0.81 -3.01 -17.06
N ALA A 62 0.28 -1.92 -17.63
CA ALA A 62 0.21 -1.74 -19.07
C ALA A 62 1.62 -1.64 -19.69
N ILE A 63 2.52 -0.85 -19.08
CA ILE A 63 3.91 -0.73 -19.51
C ILE A 63 4.64 -2.08 -19.43
N ALA A 64 4.46 -2.82 -18.34
CA ALA A 64 5.06 -4.15 -18.19
C ALA A 64 4.54 -5.15 -19.24
N SER A 65 3.24 -5.10 -19.56
CA SER A 65 2.65 -5.91 -20.63
C SER A 65 3.21 -5.56 -22.01
N GLU A 66 3.37 -4.27 -22.31
CA GLU A 66 4.01 -3.82 -23.56
C GLU A 66 5.48 -4.26 -23.62
N GLY A 67 6.21 -4.11 -22.52
CA GLY A 67 7.59 -4.61 -22.40
C GLY A 67 7.68 -6.12 -22.64
N GLY A 68 6.73 -6.90 -22.11
CA GLY A 68 6.62 -8.33 -22.38
C GLY A 68 6.43 -8.65 -23.86
N ALA A 69 5.60 -7.87 -24.58
CA ALA A 69 5.40 -8.03 -26.02
C ALA A 69 6.67 -7.73 -26.83
N VAL A 70 7.41 -6.68 -26.46
CA VAL A 70 8.70 -6.34 -27.10
C VAL A 70 9.74 -7.44 -26.87
N VAL A 71 9.79 -7.99 -25.65
CA VAL A 71 10.68 -9.11 -25.33
C VAL A 71 10.31 -10.36 -26.14
N ALA A 72 9.02 -10.68 -26.28
CA ALA A 72 8.57 -11.80 -27.10
C ALA A 72 9.00 -11.63 -28.57
N LEU A 73 8.91 -10.42 -29.12
CA LEU A 73 9.40 -10.11 -30.46
C LEU A 73 10.93 -10.31 -30.56
N ALA A 74 11.68 -9.88 -29.55
CA ALA A 74 13.14 -10.06 -29.50
C ALA A 74 13.52 -11.55 -29.49
N VAL A 75 12.82 -12.39 -28.72
CA VAL A 75 13.02 -13.86 -28.73
C VAL A 75 12.78 -14.42 -30.13
N ALA A 76 11.70 -14.02 -30.80
CA ALA A 76 11.39 -14.49 -32.15
C ALA A 76 12.47 -14.08 -33.17
N LYS A 77 13.03 -12.87 -33.05
CA LYS A 77 14.14 -12.42 -33.91
C LYS A 77 15.43 -13.18 -33.63
N MET A 78 15.76 -13.46 -32.37
CA MET A 78 16.93 -14.28 -32.03
C MET A 78 16.82 -15.71 -32.58
N ALA A 79 15.62 -16.31 -32.53
CA ALA A 79 15.37 -17.62 -33.13
C ALA A 79 15.54 -17.60 -34.66
N ALA A 80 15.12 -16.52 -35.33
CA ALA A 80 15.34 -16.36 -36.77
C ALA A 80 16.83 -16.20 -37.12
N ILE A 81 17.61 -15.49 -36.29
CA ILE A 81 19.06 -15.35 -36.45
C ILE A 81 19.74 -16.72 -36.27
N ASP A 82 19.40 -17.49 -35.23
CA ASP A 82 19.94 -18.84 -35.04
C ASP A 82 19.68 -19.74 -36.25
N ALA A 83 18.45 -19.75 -36.76
CA ALA A 83 18.08 -20.51 -37.95
C ALA A 83 18.87 -20.06 -39.20
N SER A 84 19.11 -18.76 -39.36
CA SER A 84 19.92 -18.23 -40.46
C SER A 84 21.39 -18.63 -40.32
N SER A 85 21.96 -18.55 -39.13
CA SER A 85 23.35 -18.94 -38.84
C SER A 85 23.59 -20.43 -39.11
N ARG A 86 22.64 -21.30 -38.76
CA ARG A 86 22.70 -22.73 -39.09
C ARG A 86 22.73 -22.97 -40.60
N LYS A 87 21.88 -22.29 -41.37
CA LYS A 87 21.90 -22.38 -42.84
C LYS A 87 23.24 -21.91 -43.42
N ILE A 88 23.82 -20.85 -42.88
CA ILE A 88 25.14 -20.38 -43.31
C ILE A 88 26.20 -21.46 -43.01
N SER A 89 26.17 -22.07 -41.82
CA SER A 89 27.08 -23.17 -41.47
C SER A 89 27.01 -24.34 -42.46
N ASP A 90 25.80 -24.73 -42.86
CA ASP A 90 25.58 -25.79 -43.86
C ASP A 90 26.16 -25.42 -45.24
N ILE A 91 25.96 -24.16 -45.68
CA ILE A 91 26.53 -23.65 -46.93
C ILE A 91 28.06 -23.67 -46.88
N ILE A 92 28.66 -23.25 -45.77
CA ILE A 92 30.11 -23.24 -45.59
C ILE A 92 30.67 -24.67 -45.60
N ALA A 93 29.94 -25.66 -45.06
CA ALA A 93 30.31 -27.06 -45.16
C ALA A 93 30.33 -27.56 -46.61
N VAL A 94 29.38 -27.14 -47.44
CA VAL A 94 29.38 -27.43 -48.89
C VAL A 94 30.58 -26.78 -49.59
N ILE A 95 30.92 -25.52 -49.25
CA ILE A 95 32.08 -24.82 -49.83
C ILE A 95 33.40 -25.53 -49.47
N ASP A 96 33.59 -25.96 -48.21
CA ASP A 96 34.77 -26.76 -47.81
C ASP A 96 34.84 -28.08 -48.59
N GLY A 97 33.68 -28.73 -48.82
CA GLY A 97 33.57 -29.91 -49.69
C GLY A 97 33.98 -29.65 -51.14
N ILE A 98 33.54 -28.54 -51.74
CA ILE A 98 33.93 -28.13 -53.11
C ILE A 98 35.43 -27.83 -53.18
N ALA A 99 35.98 -27.14 -52.18
CA ALA A 99 37.40 -26.85 -52.08
C ALA A 99 38.23 -28.15 -51.99
N PHE A 100 37.78 -29.12 -51.20
CA PHE A 100 38.41 -30.43 -51.11
C PHE A 100 38.37 -31.18 -52.45
N GLN A 101 37.21 -31.23 -53.12
CA GLN A 101 37.09 -31.86 -54.44
C GLN A 101 37.99 -31.20 -55.48
N THR A 102 38.05 -29.86 -55.49
CA THR A 102 38.91 -29.07 -56.40
C THR A 102 40.39 -29.37 -56.14
N ASN A 103 40.79 -29.51 -54.87
CA ASN A 103 42.15 -29.88 -54.50
C ASN A 103 42.53 -31.30 -55.00
N ILE A 104 41.60 -32.27 -54.96
CA ILE A 104 41.81 -33.62 -55.51
C ILE A 104 41.89 -33.59 -57.05
N LEU A 105 41.00 -32.85 -57.71
CA LEU A 105 41.01 -32.64 -59.16
C LEU A 105 42.34 -32.03 -59.64
N ALA A 106 42.81 -30.99 -58.94
CA ALA A 106 44.08 -30.33 -59.23
C ALA A 106 45.28 -31.26 -59.02
N LEU A 107 45.25 -32.10 -57.98
CA LEU A 107 46.29 -33.12 -57.76
C LEU A 107 46.32 -34.14 -58.91
N ASN A 108 45.16 -34.64 -59.34
CA ASN A 108 45.07 -35.58 -60.46
C ASN A 108 45.59 -34.94 -61.76
N ALA A 109 45.24 -33.67 -62.02
CA ALA A 109 45.75 -32.93 -63.18
C ALA A 109 47.28 -32.74 -63.12
N ALA A 110 47.84 -32.46 -61.95
CA ALA A 110 49.29 -32.35 -61.79
C ALA A 110 50.01 -33.69 -62.07
N VAL A 111 49.42 -34.82 -61.66
CA VAL A 111 49.93 -36.16 -61.96
C VAL A 111 49.89 -36.45 -63.47
N GLU A 112 48.78 -36.15 -64.15
CA GLU A 112 48.67 -36.38 -65.59
C GLU A 112 49.59 -35.44 -66.39
N ALA A 113 49.76 -34.19 -65.95
CA ALA A 113 50.71 -33.25 -66.52
C ALA A 113 52.16 -33.74 -66.39
N ALA A 114 52.54 -34.32 -65.25
CA ALA A 114 53.84 -34.95 -65.07
C ALA A 114 54.04 -36.15 -66.00
N ARG A 115 52.97 -36.93 -66.24
CA ARG A 115 52.98 -38.08 -67.16
C ARG A 115 53.17 -37.68 -68.62
N ALA A 116 52.70 -36.51 -69.02
CA ALA A 116 52.87 -35.95 -70.37
C ALA A 116 54.28 -35.35 -70.63
N GLY A 117 55.17 -35.33 -69.64
CA GLY A 117 56.54 -34.85 -69.77
C GLY A 117 56.63 -33.36 -70.13
N GLU A 118 57.51 -32.99 -71.07
CA GLU A 118 57.73 -31.59 -71.46
C GLU A 118 56.47 -30.91 -72.03
N GLN A 119 55.57 -31.66 -72.66
CA GLN A 119 54.31 -31.12 -73.21
C GLN A 119 53.30 -30.75 -72.10
N GLY A 120 53.45 -31.31 -70.91
CA GLY A 120 52.58 -31.06 -69.75
C GLY A 120 53.03 -29.92 -68.85
N ARG A 121 54.20 -29.28 -69.07
CA ARG A 121 54.75 -28.27 -68.15
C ARG A 121 53.81 -27.11 -67.88
N GLY A 122 53.13 -26.59 -68.91
CA GLY A 122 52.15 -25.51 -68.76
C GLY A 122 50.94 -25.94 -67.90
N PHE A 123 50.43 -27.16 -68.11
CA PHE A 123 49.33 -27.72 -67.33
C PHE A 123 49.73 -27.99 -65.87
N ALA A 124 50.96 -28.40 -65.61
CA ALA A 124 51.46 -28.64 -64.25
C ALA A 124 51.46 -27.35 -63.40
N VAL A 125 51.81 -26.20 -63.99
CA VAL A 125 51.78 -24.91 -63.30
C VAL A 125 50.34 -24.51 -62.95
N VAL A 126 49.42 -24.63 -63.91
CA VAL A 126 47.99 -24.33 -63.68
C VAL A 126 47.40 -25.26 -62.60
N ALA A 127 47.73 -26.55 -62.64
CA ALA A 127 47.28 -27.51 -61.63
C ALA A 127 47.80 -27.15 -60.23
N SER A 128 49.04 -26.70 -60.11
CA SER A 128 49.60 -26.22 -58.83
C SER A 128 48.89 -24.96 -58.31
N GLU A 129 48.57 -24.00 -59.19
CA GLU A 129 47.87 -22.77 -58.82
C GLU A 129 46.43 -23.05 -58.37
N VAL A 130 45.70 -23.89 -59.11
CA VAL A 130 44.34 -24.32 -58.74
C VAL A 130 44.36 -25.06 -57.40
N ARG A 131 45.38 -25.89 -57.15
CA ARG A 131 45.55 -26.58 -55.87
C ARG A 131 45.77 -25.59 -54.72
N ASN A 132 46.63 -24.58 -54.92
CA ASN A 132 46.88 -23.56 -53.91
C ASN A 132 45.59 -22.76 -53.60
N LEU A 133 44.84 -22.37 -54.63
CA LEU A 133 43.56 -21.67 -54.48
C LEU A 133 42.51 -22.51 -53.74
N ALA A 134 42.45 -23.81 -54.01
CA ALA A 134 41.58 -24.75 -53.31
C ALA A 134 41.94 -24.86 -51.83
N GLN A 135 43.23 -24.97 -51.49
CA GLN A 135 43.69 -24.99 -50.10
C GLN A 135 43.37 -23.68 -49.36
N ARG A 136 43.59 -22.52 -50.01
CA ARG A 136 43.21 -21.21 -49.45
C ARG A 136 41.72 -21.09 -49.20
N SER A 137 40.89 -21.59 -50.12
CA SER A 137 39.42 -21.59 -49.98
C SER A 137 38.97 -22.48 -48.81
N ALA A 138 39.59 -23.66 -48.63
CA ALA A 138 39.30 -24.55 -47.51
C ALA A 138 39.66 -23.91 -46.15
N THR A 139 40.81 -23.22 -46.06
CA THR A 139 41.20 -22.49 -44.84
C THR A 139 40.18 -21.38 -44.52
N ALA A 140 39.83 -20.56 -45.50
CA ALA A 140 38.84 -19.49 -45.33
C ALA A 140 37.47 -20.05 -44.91
N ALA A 141 37.03 -21.15 -45.51
CA ALA A 141 35.77 -21.81 -45.15
C ALA A 141 35.79 -22.25 -43.67
N ARG A 142 36.89 -22.81 -43.17
CA ARG A 142 37.02 -23.21 -41.76
C ARG A 142 37.02 -22.02 -40.80
N GLU A 143 37.69 -20.92 -41.16
CA GLU A 143 37.67 -19.69 -40.37
C GLU A 143 36.26 -19.11 -40.27
N ILE A 144 35.52 -19.04 -41.39
CA ILE A 144 34.13 -18.59 -41.40
C ILE A 144 33.26 -19.54 -40.54
N LYS A 145 33.45 -20.85 -40.66
CA LYS A 145 32.71 -21.84 -39.86
C LYS A 145 32.93 -21.63 -38.36
N ALA A 146 34.16 -21.32 -37.94
CA ALA A 146 34.46 -21.01 -36.54
C ALA A 146 33.73 -19.75 -36.06
N LEU A 147 33.78 -18.66 -36.83
CA LEU A 147 33.08 -17.40 -36.51
C LEU A 147 31.55 -17.56 -36.43
N ILE A 148 30.98 -18.37 -37.33
CA ILE A 148 29.55 -18.70 -37.29
C ILE A 148 29.22 -19.53 -36.04
N GLY A 149 30.08 -20.48 -35.67
CA GLY A 149 29.92 -21.25 -34.43
C GLY A 149 29.92 -20.38 -33.18
N GLU A 150 30.84 -19.42 -33.09
CA GLU A 150 30.87 -18.42 -32.02
C GLU A 150 29.59 -17.56 -32.01
N SER A 151 29.16 -17.08 -33.18
CA SER A 151 27.93 -16.29 -33.31
C SER A 151 26.68 -17.05 -32.86
N VAL A 152 26.59 -18.35 -33.14
CA VAL A 152 25.48 -19.20 -32.66
C VAL A 152 25.49 -19.30 -31.14
N ALA A 153 26.66 -19.51 -30.53
CA ALA A 153 26.77 -19.59 -29.07
C ALA A 153 26.35 -18.27 -28.39
N GLU A 154 26.74 -17.12 -28.95
CA GLU A 154 26.33 -15.80 -28.46
C GLU A 154 24.81 -15.59 -28.60
N VAL A 155 24.21 -15.97 -29.73
CA VAL A 155 22.75 -15.87 -29.94
C VAL A 155 21.98 -16.79 -28.99
N GLU A 156 22.46 -18.02 -28.74
CA GLU A 156 21.85 -18.92 -27.75
C GLU A 156 21.93 -18.33 -26.34
N SER A 157 23.05 -17.72 -25.98
CA SER A 157 23.23 -17.03 -24.69
C SER A 157 22.27 -15.84 -24.56
N GLY A 158 22.23 -14.96 -25.57
CA GLY A 158 21.30 -13.82 -25.63
C GLY A 158 19.84 -14.26 -25.57
N SER A 159 19.46 -15.34 -26.28
CA SER A 159 18.12 -15.91 -26.24
C SER A 159 17.70 -16.35 -24.83
N ARG A 160 18.63 -16.90 -24.02
CA ARG A 160 18.34 -17.24 -22.62
C ARG A 160 18.09 -15.99 -21.78
N LEU A 161 18.93 -14.97 -21.90
CA LEU A 161 18.79 -13.72 -21.14
C LEU A 161 17.48 -13.00 -21.47
N VAL A 162 17.12 -12.92 -22.75
CA VAL A 162 15.87 -12.29 -23.19
C VAL A 162 14.65 -13.09 -22.72
N ARG A 163 14.69 -14.43 -22.73
CA ARG A 163 13.62 -15.26 -22.16
C ARG A 163 13.47 -15.03 -20.65
N GLN A 164 14.58 -14.95 -19.91
CA GLN A 164 14.55 -14.64 -18.49
C GLN A 164 13.93 -13.26 -18.23
N ALA A 165 14.33 -12.24 -19.00
CA ALA A 165 13.72 -10.91 -18.92
C ALA A 165 12.20 -10.97 -19.17
N GLY A 166 11.75 -11.80 -20.12
CA GLY A 166 10.32 -12.00 -20.40
C GLY A 166 9.57 -12.63 -19.23
N ALA A 167 10.16 -13.62 -18.57
CA ALA A 167 9.60 -14.22 -17.36
C ALA A 167 9.50 -13.19 -16.22
N THR A 168 10.55 -12.37 -16.02
CA THR A 168 10.52 -11.30 -15.01
C THR A 168 9.45 -10.25 -15.31
N MET A 169 9.19 -9.90 -16.58
CA MET A 169 8.08 -9.00 -16.91
C MET A 169 6.71 -9.61 -16.54
N ALA A 170 6.52 -10.92 -16.74
CA ALA A 170 5.30 -11.60 -16.31
C ALA A 170 5.13 -11.57 -14.78
N GLU A 171 6.21 -11.80 -14.02
CA GLU A 171 6.22 -11.68 -12.56
C GLU A 171 5.90 -10.25 -12.08
N VAL A 172 6.39 -9.23 -12.79
CA VAL A 172 6.06 -7.82 -12.52
C VAL A 172 4.57 -7.56 -12.71
N VAL A 173 3.98 -8.03 -13.81
CA VAL A 173 2.53 -7.87 -14.06
C VAL A 173 1.71 -8.52 -12.93
N GLU A 174 2.06 -9.72 -12.51
CA GLU A 174 1.38 -10.40 -11.41
C GLU A 174 1.56 -9.68 -10.08
N SER A 175 2.78 -9.19 -9.79
CA SER A 175 3.04 -8.42 -8.57
C SER A 175 2.24 -7.13 -8.53
N VAL A 176 2.14 -6.42 -9.66
CA VAL A 176 1.34 -5.20 -9.79
C VAL A 176 -0.15 -5.52 -9.61
N ARG A 177 -0.65 -6.64 -10.14
CA ARG A 177 -2.02 -7.11 -9.91
C ARG A 177 -2.33 -7.29 -8.43
N GLN A 178 -1.42 -7.92 -7.68
CA GLN A 178 -1.57 -8.10 -6.23
C GLN A 178 -1.57 -6.76 -5.48
N VAL A 179 -0.72 -5.82 -5.89
CA VAL A 179 -0.70 -4.46 -5.34
C VAL A 179 -2.04 -3.75 -5.59
N SER A 180 -2.60 -3.83 -6.80
CA SER A 180 -3.94 -3.29 -7.10
C SER A 180 -5.03 -3.89 -6.22
N GLU A 181 -4.98 -5.20 -5.95
CA GLU A 181 -5.94 -5.87 -5.07
C GLU A 181 -5.84 -5.37 -3.62
N LEU A 182 -4.62 -5.19 -3.10
CA LEU A 182 -4.39 -4.59 -1.78
C LEU A 182 -4.91 -3.15 -1.70
N ILE A 183 -4.67 -2.35 -2.73
CA ILE A 183 -5.13 -0.96 -2.81
C ILE A 183 -6.67 -0.89 -2.84
N ALA A 184 -7.32 -1.80 -3.57
CA ALA A 184 -8.78 -1.92 -3.56
C ALA A 184 -9.30 -2.27 -2.15
N GLY A 185 -8.59 -3.15 -1.43
CA GLY A 185 -8.84 -3.45 -0.02
C GLY A 185 -8.73 -2.22 0.89
N ILE A 186 -7.68 -1.41 0.73
CA ILE A 186 -7.50 -0.15 1.48
C ILE A 186 -8.65 0.82 1.21
N SER A 187 -9.02 1.01 -0.06
CA SER A 187 -10.12 1.89 -0.46
C SER A 187 -11.45 1.45 0.18
N SER A 188 -11.71 0.13 0.24
CA SER A 188 -12.88 -0.40 0.93
C SER A 188 -12.83 -0.17 2.42
N ALA A 189 -11.71 -0.51 3.07
CA ALA A 189 -11.54 -0.31 4.51
C ALA A 189 -11.67 1.18 4.90
N SER A 190 -11.17 2.11 4.08
CA SER A 190 -11.35 3.55 4.31
C SER A 190 -12.80 4.00 4.19
N ARG A 191 -13.60 3.41 3.28
CA ARG A 191 -15.05 3.68 3.23
C ARG A 191 -15.76 3.17 4.49
N ASP A 192 -15.41 1.97 4.94
CA ASP A 192 -15.99 1.40 6.17
C ASP A 192 -15.60 2.21 7.41
N GLN A 193 -14.34 2.67 7.49
CA GLN A 193 -13.87 3.59 8.52
C GLN A 193 -14.64 4.90 8.51
N ALA A 194 -14.88 5.50 7.34
CA ALA A 194 -15.64 6.74 7.23
C ALA A 194 -17.08 6.57 7.74
N ALA A 195 -17.73 5.45 7.41
CA ALA A 195 -19.05 5.11 7.93
C ALA A 195 -19.04 4.91 9.45
N GLY A 196 -18.02 4.23 9.99
CA GLY A 196 -17.84 4.06 11.44
C GLY A 196 -17.65 5.39 12.17
N ILE A 197 -16.84 6.29 11.62
CA ILE A 197 -16.63 7.63 12.17
C ILE A 197 -17.95 8.44 12.15
N ALA A 198 -18.75 8.34 11.09
CA ALA A 198 -20.05 9.00 11.02
C ALA A 198 -21.00 8.49 12.12
N ALA A 199 -21.01 7.18 12.39
CA ALA A 199 -21.80 6.61 13.48
C ALA A 199 -21.35 7.10 14.87
N ILE A 200 -20.03 7.17 15.11
CA ILE A 200 -19.47 7.75 16.34
C ILE A 200 -19.85 9.21 16.48
N GLY A 201 -19.78 9.99 15.39
CA GLY A 201 -20.22 11.38 15.37
C GLY A 201 -21.68 11.56 15.80
N GLY A 202 -22.57 10.66 15.36
CA GLY A 202 -23.97 10.63 15.82
C GLY A 202 -24.11 10.35 17.31
N ALA A 203 -23.35 9.38 17.85
CA ALA A 203 -23.35 9.07 19.28
C ALA A 203 -22.83 10.24 20.13
N ILE A 204 -21.77 10.92 19.68
CA ILE A 204 -21.24 12.11 20.34
C ILE A 204 -22.27 13.26 20.32
N GLY A 205 -23.00 13.43 19.21
CA GLY A 205 -24.10 14.41 19.14
C GLY A 205 -25.19 14.15 20.18
N ALA A 206 -25.53 12.87 20.42
CA ALA A 206 -26.46 12.50 21.48
C ALA A 206 -25.89 12.77 22.89
N MET A 207 -24.58 12.53 23.09
CA MET A 207 -23.91 12.86 24.35
C MET A 207 -23.90 14.38 24.60
N ASP A 208 -23.60 15.20 23.59
CA ASP A 208 -23.64 16.67 23.71
C ASP A 208 -25.05 17.16 24.09
N ALA A 209 -26.09 16.60 23.47
CA ALA A 209 -27.46 16.90 23.84
C ALA A 209 -27.76 16.57 25.32
N SER A 210 -27.33 15.39 25.79
CA SER A 210 -27.50 14.98 27.20
C SER A 210 -26.68 15.86 28.16
N THR A 211 -25.46 16.24 27.79
CA THR A 211 -24.62 17.15 28.58
C THR A 211 -25.26 18.53 28.70
N ARG A 212 -25.86 19.07 27.63
CA ARG A 212 -26.60 20.34 27.68
C ARG A 212 -27.88 20.23 28.51
N GLU A 213 -28.57 19.09 28.45
CA GLU A 213 -29.72 18.83 29.32
C GLU A 213 -29.31 18.78 30.79
N ASN A 214 -28.21 18.10 31.13
CA ASN A 214 -27.65 18.08 32.49
C ASN A 214 -27.32 19.49 32.98
N ALA A 215 -26.73 20.35 32.14
CA ALA A 215 -26.47 21.74 32.51
C ALA A 215 -27.77 22.50 32.85
N ARG A 216 -28.83 22.33 32.05
CA ARG A 216 -30.16 22.89 32.37
C ARG A 216 -30.74 22.34 33.68
N LEU A 217 -30.60 21.03 33.92
CA LEU A 217 -31.10 20.39 35.14
C LEU A 217 -30.36 20.89 36.38
N VAL A 218 -29.04 21.07 36.29
CA VAL A 218 -28.21 21.67 37.34
C VAL A 218 -28.67 23.08 37.67
N ASP A 219 -28.88 23.94 36.67
CA ASP A 219 -29.39 25.31 36.86
C ASP A 219 -30.78 25.31 37.54
N GLN A 220 -31.69 24.44 37.07
CA GLN A 220 -33.03 24.32 37.64
C GLN A 220 -32.99 23.82 39.10
N ALA A 221 -32.16 22.84 39.39
CA ALA A 221 -32.02 22.29 40.73
C ALA A 221 -31.31 23.28 41.68
N ALA A 222 -30.38 24.10 41.18
CA ALA A 222 -29.73 25.15 41.97
C ALA A 222 -30.76 26.22 42.37
N SER A 223 -31.55 26.71 41.41
CA SER A 223 -32.66 27.63 41.67
C SER A 223 -33.68 27.05 42.66
N SER A 224 -34.00 25.77 42.55
CA SER A 224 -34.91 25.08 43.48
C SER A 224 -34.33 24.97 44.89
N ALA A 225 -33.02 24.69 45.03
CA ALA A 225 -32.34 24.61 46.31
C ALA A 225 -32.30 25.97 47.02
N GLU A 226 -32.05 27.07 46.28
CA GLU A 226 -32.11 28.44 46.79
C GLU A 226 -33.53 28.81 47.27
N ALA A 227 -34.56 28.47 46.49
CA ALA A 227 -35.95 28.70 46.88
C ALA A 227 -36.33 27.95 48.17
N LEU A 228 -35.91 26.68 48.29
CA LEU A 228 -36.11 25.87 49.51
C LEU A 228 -35.35 26.42 50.71
N GLU A 229 -34.13 26.93 50.51
CA GLU A 229 -33.37 27.59 51.58
C GLU A 229 -34.06 28.87 52.04
N GLY A 230 -34.56 29.69 51.12
CA GLY A 230 -35.35 30.89 51.40
C GLY A 230 -36.60 30.58 52.23
N GLN A 231 -37.40 29.60 51.79
CA GLN A 231 -38.59 29.14 52.52
C GLN A 231 -38.23 28.57 53.91
N ALA A 232 -37.11 27.85 54.04
CA ALA A 232 -36.65 27.36 55.33
C ALA A 232 -36.25 28.49 56.28
N ARG A 233 -35.61 29.56 55.79
CA ARG A 233 -35.31 30.76 56.61
C ARG A 233 -36.59 31.46 57.06
N GLU A 234 -37.52 31.70 56.15
CA GLU A 234 -38.82 32.33 56.47
C GLU A 234 -39.58 31.53 57.54
N LEU A 235 -39.65 30.20 57.41
CA LEU A 235 -40.23 29.33 58.43
C LEU A 235 -39.47 29.38 59.76
N ALA A 236 -38.15 29.54 59.74
CA ALA A 236 -37.34 29.70 60.95
C ALA A 236 -37.72 30.98 61.71
N GLU A 237 -37.89 32.08 60.98
CA GLU A 237 -38.29 33.37 61.53
C GLU A 237 -39.69 33.29 62.15
N VAL A 238 -40.66 32.72 61.43
CA VAL A 238 -42.04 32.54 61.92
C VAL A 238 -42.10 31.69 63.18
N VAL A 239 -41.38 30.56 63.24
CA VAL A 239 -41.34 29.70 64.43
C VAL A 239 -40.58 30.35 65.59
N GLY A 240 -39.55 31.17 65.30
CA GLY A 240 -38.77 31.89 66.32
C GLY A 240 -39.59 32.92 67.13
N VAL A 241 -40.70 33.41 66.58
CA VAL A 241 -41.64 34.31 67.28
C VAL A 241 -42.47 33.58 68.35
N PHE A 242 -42.67 32.25 68.22
CA PHE A 242 -43.41 31.47 69.21
C PHE A 242 -42.59 31.23 70.48
N ARG A 243 -42.83 32.03 71.52
CA ARG A 243 -42.36 31.74 72.88
C ARG A 243 -43.13 30.57 73.48
N LEU A 244 -42.49 29.42 73.60
CA LEU A 244 -42.99 28.31 74.42
C LEU A 244 -42.86 28.71 75.90
N GLY A 245 -43.98 29.03 76.54
CA GLY A 245 -44.02 29.35 77.97
C GLY A 245 -43.39 28.22 78.78
N GLN A 246 -42.38 28.57 79.58
CA GLN A 246 -41.76 27.67 80.55
C GLN A 246 -42.86 27.12 81.48
N PRO A 247 -42.98 25.79 81.70
CA PRO A 247 -43.96 25.25 82.62
C PRO A 247 -43.74 25.89 83.98
N GLY A 248 -44.74 26.64 84.45
CA GLY A 248 -44.62 27.52 85.59
C GLY A 248 -44.09 26.78 86.82
N ALA A 249 -42.91 27.20 87.28
CA ALA A 249 -42.50 27.02 88.65
C ALA A 249 -43.52 27.73 89.54
N ARG A 250 -44.53 26.98 90.00
CA ARG A 250 -45.47 27.46 91.01
C ARG A 250 -44.70 27.69 92.30
N SER A 251 -44.36 28.95 92.52
CA SER A 251 -44.13 29.54 93.83
C SER A 251 -45.34 29.26 94.72
N GLY A 252 -45.13 28.48 95.78
CA GLY A 252 -46.06 28.28 96.88
C GLY A 252 -45.37 28.67 98.17
N ALA A 253 -45.23 29.98 98.42
CA ALA A 253 -44.83 30.53 99.70
C ALA A 253 -46.06 30.92 100.52
N GLY A 254 -46.17 30.39 101.75
CA GLY A 254 -46.77 31.11 102.89
C GLY A 254 -48.00 30.48 103.56
N GLY A 255 -47.84 30.09 104.84
CA GLY A 255 -48.94 30.01 105.83
C GLY A 255 -48.93 28.76 106.74
N ARG A 256 -48.04 28.63 107.74
CA ARG A 256 -48.16 29.00 109.18
C ARG A 256 -49.05 28.11 110.08
N LEU A 257 -48.42 27.60 111.17
CA LEU A 257 -48.96 27.25 112.52
C LEU A 257 -49.94 26.04 112.62
N MET A 258 -50.02 25.21 113.66
CA MET A 258 -49.53 25.20 115.05
C MET A 258 -49.75 23.79 115.67
N LEU A 259 -48.97 23.48 116.73
CA LEU A 259 -49.02 22.38 117.73
C LEU A 259 -47.96 21.29 117.60
#